data_AF-A0A3Q3FPK6-F1
#
_entry.id   AF-A0A3Q3FPK6-F1
#
_cell.length_a   1.000
_cell.length_b   1.000
_cell.length_c   1.000
_cell.angle_alpha   90.00
_cell.angle_beta   90.00
_cell.angle_gamma   90.00
#
_symmetry.space_group_name_H-M   'P 1'
#
loop_
_entity.id
_entity.type
_entity.pdbx_description
1 polymer ?
#
loop_
_entity_poly.entity_id
_entity_poly.type
_entity_poly.pdbx_seq_one_letter_code
_entity_poly.pdbx_strand_id
1 'polypeptide(L)'
;MKKILKKEGKKRLKDEGVTPEKTEAPAPTAPQHALDYLTCWAENRTEWKFQKTRQTWLLQHMFDSEKVPDEKFSLLLQYLEGLRGGSRDTTAQKALALIEMSGQEAEDSAVQQRAHRAREVIQLLT
;
A
#
# COMPACT_ATOMS: atom_id res chain seq x y z
N MET A 1 -32.66 6.11 -7.82
CA MET A 1 -32.24 4.71 -8.03
C MET A 1 -31.87 4.56 -9.51
N LYS A 2 -30.71 4.14 -10.01
CA LYS A 2 -29.47 3.53 -9.52
C LYS A 2 -28.33 4.11 -10.38
N LYS A 3 -27.24 4.61 -9.79
CA LYS A 3 -26.10 5.21 -10.50
C LYS A 3 -25.22 4.10 -11.08
N ILE A 4 -25.54 3.67 -12.29
CA ILE A 4 -24.73 2.79 -13.13
C ILE A 4 -24.37 3.66 -14.33
N LEU A 5 -23.23 4.36 -14.34
CA LEU A 5 -22.71 4.95 -15.58
C LEU A 5 -21.27 5.42 -15.41
N LYS A 6 -20.45 5.13 -16.43
CA LYS A 6 -19.06 5.57 -16.69
C LYS A 6 -17.95 4.61 -16.23
N LYS A 7 -17.98 3.38 -16.76
CA LYS A 7 -16.86 2.43 -16.81
C LYS A 7 -16.24 2.30 -18.23
N GLU A 8 -16.29 3.32 -19.10
CA GLU A 8 -15.89 3.16 -20.51
C GLU A 8 -15.16 4.38 -21.10
N GLY A 9 -13.91 4.66 -20.73
CA GLY A 9 -13.25 5.82 -21.35
C GLY A 9 -11.74 6.02 -21.25
N LYS A 10 -10.94 5.06 -20.77
CA LYS A 10 -9.46 5.23 -20.76
C LYS A 10 -8.68 3.96 -21.13
N LYS A 11 -9.23 3.17 -22.06
CA LYS A 11 -8.42 2.33 -22.96
C LYS A 11 -8.10 3.20 -24.18
N ARG A 12 -6.85 3.15 -24.65
CA ARG A 12 -6.31 3.79 -25.86
C ARG A 12 -5.80 5.23 -25.63
N LEU A 13 -4.53 5.34 -25.23
CA LEU A 13 -3.50 6.18 -25.87
C LEU A 13 -2.27 6.23 -24.93
N LYS A 14 -1.31 5.35 -25.18
CA LYS A 14 0.13 5.60 -25.05
C LYS A 14 0.84 4.38 -25.64
N ASP A 15 0.66 4.25 -26.95
CA ASP A 15 1.57 3.53 -27.83
C ASP A 15 2.42 4.64 -28.46
N GLU A 16 3.57 4.91 -27.85
CA GLU A 16 4.75 5.49 -28.51
C GLU A 16 5.89 5.44 -27.50
N GLY A 17 6.95 4.73 -27.89
CA GLY A 17 8.06 4.38 -27.03
C GLY A 17 9.00 5.54 -26.76
N VAL A 18 9.54 5.53 -25.55
CA VAL A 18 10.95 5.84 -25.30
C VAL A 18 11.40 4.83 -24.27
N THR A 19 12.18 3.86 -24.72
CA THR A 19 13.15 3.15 -23.91
C THR A 19 14.22 4.15 -23.46
N PRO A 20 14.48 4.28 -22.16
CA PRO A 20 15.84 4.42 -21.68
C PRO A 20 16.28 3.04 -21.20
N GLU A 21 17.08 2.39 -22.03
CA GLU A 21 18.00 1.36 -21.58
C GLU A 21 18.89 2.00 -20.48
N LYS A 22 18.70 1.57 -19.22
CA LYS A 22 19.79 1.64 -18.25
C LYS A 22 19.61 0.62 -17.12
N THR A 23 20.53 -0.34 -17.15
CA THR A 23 20.91 -1.27 -16.08
C THR A 23 19.97 -2.45 -15.88
N GLU A 24 20.55 -3.63 -16.04
CA GLU A 24 20.05 -4.96 -15.71
C GLU A 24 19.75 -5.07 -14.20
N ALA A 25 18.76 -4.33 -13.72
CA ALA A 25 18.14 -4.59 -12.43
C ALA A 25 17.13 -5.73 -12.65
N PRO A 26 17.05 -6.71 -11.73
CA PRO A 26 15.99 -7.71 -11.78
C PRO A 26 14.65 -6.99 -11.89
N ALA A 27 13.78 -7.49 -12.77
CA ALA A 27 12.48 -6.88 -13.05
C ALA A 27 11.83 -6.41 -11.74
N PRO A 28 11.33 -5.17 -11.67
CA PRO A 28 10.86 -4.60 -10.42
C PRO A 28 9.83 -5.51 -9.78
N THR A 29 10.19 -6.00 -8.60
CA THR A 29 9.37 -6.94 -7.85
C THR A 29 8.10 -6.25 -7.36
N ALA A 30 7.06 -7.02 -7.04
CA ALA A 30 5.81 -6.48 -6.48
C ALA A 30 6.02 -5.43 -5.34
N PRO A 31 6.94 -5.62 -4.37
CA PRO A 31 7.28 -4.59 -3.39
C PRO A 31 7.80 -3.30 -4.01
N GLN A 32 8.77 -3.38 -4.93
CA GLN A 32 9.36 -2.18 -5.52
C GLN A 32 8.31 -1.31 -6.22
N HIS A 33 7.39 -1.91 -6.98
CA HIS A 33 6.31 -1.16 -7.60
C HIS A 33 5.32 -0.55 -6.60
N ALA A 34 5.11 -1.18 -5.45
CA ALA A 34 4.23 -0.68 -4.42
C ALA A 34 4.87 0.50 -3.65
N LEU A 35 6.18 0.43 -3.41
CA LEU A 35 6.96 1.51 -2.80
C LEU A 35 7.11 2.71 -3.76
N ASP A 36 7.33 2.45 -5.05
CA ASP A 36 7.33 3.46 -6.10
C ASP A 36 5.96 4.16 -6.19
N TYR A 37 4.88 3.40 -6.11
CA TYR A 37 3.52 3.96 -6.06
C TYR A 37 3.30 4.91 -4.88
N LEU A 38 3.82 4.60 -3.68
CA LEU A 38 3.77 5.51 -2.52
C LEU A 38 4.64 6.74 -2.70
N THR A 39 5.82 6.56 -3.29
CA THR A 39 6.78 7.64 -3.55
C THR A 39 6.21 8.62 -4.58
N CYS A 40 5.65 8.11 -5.68
CA CYS A 40 4.91 8.87 -6.68
C CYS A 40 3.69 9.58 -6.08
N TRP A 41 2.97 8.95 -5.14
CA TRP A 41 1.90 9.63 -4.41
C TRP A 41 2.43 10.80 -3.59
N ALA A 42 3.56 10.66 -2.90
CA ALA A 42 4.12 11.71 -2.06
C ALA A 42 4.70 12.88 -2.88
N GLU A 43 5.52 12.58 -3.88
CA GLU A 43 6.30 13.57 -4.63
C GLU A 43 5.59 14.07 -5.89
N ASN A 44 4.85 13.20 -6.59
CA ASN A 44 4.28 13.47 -7.92
C ASN A 44 2.74 13.31 -7.92
N ARG A 45 2.07 14.07 -7.05
CA ARG A 45 0.61 14.07 -6.88
C ARG A 45 -0.19 14.23 -8.17
N THR A 46 0.35 15.00 -9.13
CA THR A 46 -0.30 15.34 -10.41
C THR A 46 -0.28 14.17 -11.40
N GLU A 47 0.79 13.37 -11.39
CA GLU A 47 0.94 12.19 -12.24
C GLU A 47 0.45 10.91 -11.58
N TRP A 48 0.30 10.94 -10.25
CA TRP A 48 -0.19 9.82 -9.47
C TRP A 48 -1.56 9.35 -9.95
N LYS A 49 -1.62 8.06 -10.26
CA LYS A 49 -2.85 7.38 -10.68
C LYS A 49 -3.14 6.28 -9.69
N PHE A 50 -4.40 6.18 -9.29
CA PHE A 50 -4.84 5.11 -8.41
C PHE A 50 -4.58 3.73 -9.05
N GLN A 51 -3.70 2.94 -8.44
CA GLN A 51 -3.41 1.57 -8.85
C GLN A 51 -3.86 0.59 -7.77
N LYS A 52 -5.06 0.04 -7.94
CA LYS A 52 -5.67 -0.89 -6.98
C LYS A 52 -4.76 -2.06 -6.62
N THR A 53 -4.07 -2.65 -7.60
CA THR A 53 -3.17 -3.78 -7.36
C THR A 53 -2.01 -3.41 -6.42
N ARG A 54 -1.43 -2.21 -6.59
CA ARG A 54 -0.34 -1.72 -5.73
C ARG A 54 -0.85 -1.39 -4.33
N GLN A 55 -1.99 -0.70 -4.22
CA GLN A 55 -2.63 -0.44 -2.93
C GLN A 55 -2.96 -1.75 -2.20
N THR A 56 -3.54 -2.73 -2.90
CA THR A 56 -3.93 -4.01 -2.28
C THR A 56 -2.69 -4.78 -1.80
N TRP A 57 -1.58 -4.71 -2.55
CA TRP A 57 -0.31 -5.28 -2.10
C TRP A 57 0.21 -4.55 -0.85
N LEU A 58 0.17 -3.21 -0.82
CA LEU A 58 0.57 -2.43 0.36
C LEU A 58 -0.25 -2.80 1.59
N LEU A 59 -1.59 -2.80 1.48
CA LEU A 59 -2.46 -3.12 2.62
C LEU A 59 -2.28 -4.57 3.14
N GLN A 60 -1.73 -5.47 2.33
CA GLN A 60 -1.41 -6.83 2.75
C GLN A 60 -0.04 -6.95 3.42
N HIS A 61 0.94 -6.16 2.97
CA HIS A 61 2.34 -6.30 3.38
C HIS A 61 2.87 -5.11 4.20
N MET A 62 2.06 -4.10 4.49
CA MET A 62 2.50 -2.89 5.22
C MET A 62 2.97 -3.16 6.65
N PHE A 63 2.45 -4.21 7.28
CA PHE A 63 2.86 -4.61 8.62
C PHE A 63 4.26 -5.26 8.61
N ASP A 64 4.74 -5.72 7.44
CA ASP A 64 6.01 -6.39 7.30
C ASP A 64 7.12 -5.36 7.02
N SER A 65 8.11 -5.30 7.92
CA SER A 65 9.25 -4.38 7.84
C SER A 65 10.26 -4.74 6.76
N GLU A 66 10.38 -6.01 6.40
CA GLU A 66 11.24 -6.46 5.31
C GLU A 66 10.64 -6.05 3.95
N LYS A 67 9.31 -6.06 3.85
CA LYS A 67 8.60 -5.69 2.62
C LYS A 67 8.38 -4.19 2.48
N VAL A 68 8.10 -3.51 3.59
CA VAL A 68 7.89 -2.06 3.64
C VAL A 68 8.85 -1.47 4.66
N PRO A 69 9.97 -0.88 4.20
CA PRO A 69 10.92 -0.20 5.07
C PRO A 69 10.25 0.92 5.86
N ASP A 70 10.78 1.24 7.04
CA ASP A 70 10.18 2.21 7.95
C ASP A 70 10.03 3.62 7.35
N GLU A 71 11.00 4.01 6.51
CA GLU A 71 10.96 5.26 5.73
C GLU A 71 9.70 5.33 4.84
N LYS A 72 9.35 4.21 4.19
CA LYS A 72 8.15 4.12 3.33
C LYS A 72 6.89 3.87 4.14
N PHE A 73 7.00 3.27 5.32
CA PHE A 73 5.89 3.09 6.24
C PHE A 73 5.34 4.45 6.72
N SER A 74 6.21 5.40 7.06
CA SER A 74 5.80 6.78 7.40
C SER A 74 5.01 7.47 6.27
N LEU A 75 5.41 7.26 5.01
CA LEU A 75 4.64 7.74 3.85
C LEU A 75 3.31 7.00 3.68
N LEU A 76 3.30 5.70 3.96
CA LEU A 76 2.09 4.88 3.92
C LEU A 76 1.08 5.32 4.98
N LEU A 77 1.51 5.67 6.20
CA LEU A 77 0.61 6.19 7.23
C LEU A 77 -0.09 7.47 6.75
N GLN A 78 0.66 8.43 6.19
CA GLN A 78 0.06 9.61 5.58
C GLN A 78 -0.91 9.26 4.44
N TYR A 79 -0.60 8.22 3.66
CA TYR A 79 -1.50 7.69 2.63
C TYR A 79 -2.80 7.13 3.22
N LEU A 80 -2.71 6.38 4.33
CA LEU A 80 -3.86 5.82 5.03
C LEU A 80 -4.75 6.90 5.65
N GLU A 81 -4.20 8.02 6.09
CA GLU A 81 -4.98 9.17 6.60
C GLU A 81 -5.92 9.73 5.52
N GLY A 82 -5.46 9.75 4.27
CA GLY A 82 -6.26 10.14 3.12
C GLY A 82 -7.31 9.11 2.67
N LEU A 83 -7.27 7.87 3.18
CA LEU A 83 -8.25 6.84 2.84
C LEU A 83 -9.60 7.14 3.52
N ARG A 84 -10.65 7.15 2.71
CA ARG A 84 -12.03 7.25 3.20
C ARG A 84 -12.86 6.05 2.75
N GLY A 85 -13.85 5.69 3.56
CA GLY A 85 -14.77 4.58 3.30
C GLY A 85 -14.16 3.21 3.63
N GLY A 86 -14.75 2.15 3.06
CA GLY A 86 -14.53 0.77 3.53
C GLY A 86 -13.09 0.24 3.45
N SER A 87 -12.20 0.86 2.67
CA SER A 87 -10.77 0.51 2.72
C SER A 87 -10.15 0.82 4.08
N ARG A 88 -10.61 1.88 4.76
CA ARG A 88 -10.15 2.28 6.09
C ARG A 88 -10.58 1.24 7.12
N ASP A 89 -11.87 0.89 7.13
CA ASP A 89 -12.45 -0.11 8.03
C ASP A 89 -11.78 -1.48 7.83
N THR A 90 -11.58 -1.90 6.58
CA THR A 90 -10.92 -3.17 6.26
C THR A 90 -9.48 -3.19 6.79
N THR A 91 -8.75 -2.09 6.63
CA THR A 91 -7.38 -1.95 7.14
C THR A 91 -7.34 -2.01 8.67
N ALA A 92 -8.27 -1.34 9.34
CA ALA A 92 -8.39 -1.40 10.80
C ALA A 92 -8.72 -2.83 11.27
N GLN A 93 -9.69 -3.50 10.66
CA GLN A 93 -10.01 -4.89 11.04
C GLN A 93 -8.82 -5.84 10.83
N LYS A 94 -8.06 -5.68 9.74
CA LYS A 94 -6.84 -6.46 9.51
C LYS A 94 -5.77 -6.19 10.56
N ALA A 95 -5.57 -4.93 10.92
CA ALA A 95 -4.60 -4.56 11.94
C ALA A 95 -4.99 -5.14 13.32
N LEU A 96 -6.27 -5.07 13.70
CA LEU A 96 -6.77 -5.71 14.93
C LEU A 96 -6.52 -7.22 14.92
N ALA A 97 -6.91 -7.91 13.85
CA ALA A 97 -6.70 -9.35 13.72
C ALA A 97 -5.21 -9.72 13.88
N LEU A 98 -4.32 -8.92 13.31
CA LEU A 98 -2.88 -9.16 13.41
C LEU A 98 -2.35 -8.97 14.85
N ILE A 99 -2.85 -7.97 15.58
CA ILE A 99 -2.53 -7.78 17.00
C ILE A 99 -3.04 -8.97 17.82
N GLU A 100 -4.25 -9.46 17.57
CA GLU A 100 -4.80 -10.63 18.26
C GLU A 100 -3.96 -11.90 17.99
N MET A 101 -3.62 -12.16 16.73
CA MET A 101 -2.79 -13.31 16.33
C MET A 101 -1.39 -13.25 16.97
N SER A 102 -0.82 -12.05 17.12
CA SER A 102 0.48 -11.88 17.77
C SER A 102 0.50 -12.26 19.26
N GLY A 103 -0.65 -12.28 19.92
CA GLY A 103 -0.76 -12.79 21.29
C GLY A 103 -0.59 -14.30 21.39
N GLN A 104 -0.86 -15.04 20.31
CA GLN A 104 -0.71 -16.49 20.23
C GLN A 104 0.69 -16.92 19.80
N GLU A 105 1.34 -16.13 18.94
CA GLU A 105 2.69 -16.36 18.41
C GLU A 105 3.71 -15.38 19.03
N ALA A 106 3.68 -15.25 20.36
CA ALA A 106 4.44 -14.23 21.10
C ALA A 106 5.97 -14.37 20.99
N GLU A 107 6.47 -15.55 20.65
CA GLU A 107 7.90 -15.87 20.56
C GLU A 107 8.54 -15.40 19.23
N ASP A 108 7.74 -15.06 18.23
CA ASP A 108 8.25 -14.64 16.92
C ASP A 108 8.44 -13.12 16.84
N SER A 109 9.69 -12.68 16.77
CA SER A 109 10.06 -11.26 16.69
C SER A 109 9.44 -10.54 15.49
N ALA A 110 9.25 -11.22 14.35
CA ALA A 110 8.64 -10.62 13.16
C ALA A 110 7.13 -10.44 13.36
N VAL A 111 6.45 -11.39 14.02
CA VAL A 111 5.04 -11.25 14.42
C VAL A 111 4.85 -10.10 15.40
N GLN A 112 5.74 -9.96 16.40
CA GLN A 112 5.71 -8.82 17.32
C GLN A 112 5.92 -7.48 16.60
N GLN A 113 6.86 -7.43 15.65
CA GLN A 113 7.09 -6.22 14.85
C GLN A 113 5.88 -5.86 13.98
N ARG A 114 5.26 -6.85 13.34
CA ARG A 114 4.03 -6.65 12.56
C ARG A 114 2.91 -6.14 13.46
N ALA A 115 2.77 -6.68 14.67
CA ALA A 115 1.78 -6.24 15.64
C ALA A 115 2.02 -4.80 16.12
N HIS A 116 3.28 -4.41 16.32
CA HIS A 116 3.65 -3.03 16.62
C HIS A 116 3.18 -2.07 15.53
N ARG A 117 3.47 -2.38 14.26
CA ARG A 117 2.99 -1.58 13.13
C ARG A 117 1.48 -1.57 12.99
N ALA A 118 0.82 -2.68 13.30
CA ALA A 118 -0.63 -2.74 13.31
C ALA A 118 -1.24 -1.80 14.35
N ARG A 119 -0.63 -1.67 15.54
CA ARG A 119 -1.06 -0.72 16.57
C ARG A 119 -0.94 0.72 16.08
N GLU A 120 0.16 1.08 15.42
CA GLU A 120 0.36 2.41 14.83
C GLU A 120 -0.74 2.75 13.81
N VAL A 121 -1.08 1.79 12.96
CA VAL A 121 -2.17 1.94 11.99
C VAL A 121 -3.51 2.14 12.69
N ILE A 122 -3.81 1.38 13.74
CA ILE A 122 -5.05 1.58 14.52
C ILE A 122 -5.09 2.95 15.17
N GLN A 123 -3.98 3.40 15.76
CA GLN A 123 -3.92 4.73 16.38
C GLN A 123 -4.16 5.85 15.37
N LEU A 124 -3.62 5.74 14.16
CA LEU A 124 -3.89 6.68 13.08
C LEU A 124 -5.35 6.64 12.63
N LEU A 125 -5.96 5.45 12.61
CA LEU A 125 -7.33 5.24 12.16
C LEU A 125 -8.38 5.45 13.26
N THR A 126 -8.00 5.74 14.50
CA THR A 126 -8.95 6.01 15.59
C THR A 126 -9.28 7.50 15.61
#